data_AF-A0A831PUX6-F1
#
_entry.id   AF-A0A831PUX6-F1
#
_cell.length_a   1.000
_cell.length_b   1.000
_cell.length_c   1.000
_cell.angle_alpha   90.00
_cell.angle_beta   90.00
_cell.angle_gamma   90.00
#
_symmetry.space_group_name_H-M   'P 1'
#
loop_
_entity.id
_entity.type
_entity.pdbx_description
1 polymer ?
#
loop_
_entity_poly.entity_id
_entity_poly.type
_entity_poly.pdbx_seq_one_letter_code
_entity_poly.pdbx_strand_id
1 'polypeptide(L)'
;LRGVLVSRPAVWEGKVGEHCELQLVLADSDIAIAMTGAVAHVGGEAMGFRCVHIDLESISHLRRLVELNLGDDRLLERELGELSAGAN
;
A
#
# COMPACT_ATOMS: atom_id res chain seq x y z
N LEU A 1 -7.95 2.65 3.99
CA LEU A 1 -6.92 3.10 3.01
C LEU A 1 -6.43 1.89 2.18
N ARG A 2 -6.27 1.95 0.85
CA ARG A 2 -5.91 0.76 0.02
C ARG A 2 -4.83 1.05 -1.03
N GLY A 3 -3.74 1.65 -0.61
CA GLY A 3 -2.76 2.14 -1.56
C GLY A 3 -1.49 2.66 -0.92
N VAL A 4 -0.56 3.07 -1.77
CA VAL A 4 0.74 3.62 -1.39
C VAL A 4 0.82 5.04 -1.91
N LEU A 5 1.34 5.95 -1.09
CA LEU A 5 1.69 7.29 -1.51
C LEU A 5 3.21 7.39 -1.49
N VAL A 6 3.79 7.78 -2.62
CA VAL A 6 5.25 7.98 -2.74
C VAL A 6 5.52 9.40 -3.21
N SER A 7 6.69 9.92 -2.85
CA SER A 7 7.19 11.15 -3.44
C SER A 7 7.41 10.95 -4.94
N ARG A 8 7.03 11.94 -5.74
CA ARG A 8 7.20 11.91 -7.18
C ARG A 8 8.70 11.94 -7.53
N PRO A 9 9.23 10.98 -8.29
CA PRO A 9 10.60 11.05 -8.77
C PRO A 9 10.73 12.15 -9.83
N ALA A 10 11.93 12.72 -9.96
CA ALA A 10 12.22 13.81 -10.89
C ALA A 10 11.86 13.46 -12.35
N VAL A 11 12.02 12.19 -12.71
CA VAL A 11 11.61 11.64 -14.00
C VAL A 11 10.56 10.57 -13.74
N TRP A 12 9.38 10.75 -14.31
CA TRP A 12 8.29 9.78 -14.29
C TRP A 12 7.55 9.80 -15.62
N GLU A 13 7.48 8.64 -16.27
CA GLU A 13 6.90 8.47 -17.62
C GLU A 13 5.60 7.67 -17.62
N GLY A 14 5.18 7.15 -16.47
CA GLY A 14 3.95 6.36 -16.34
C GLY A 14 2.70 7.19 -16.61
N LYS A 15 1.55 6.51 -16.64
CA LYS A 15 0.23 7.16 -16.79
C LYS A 15 -0.71 6.78 -15.66
N VAL A 16 -1.62 7.69 -15.33
CA VAL A 16 -2.73 7.36 -14.42
C VAL A 16 -3.51 6.18 -15.00
N GLY A 17 -3.80 5.19 -14.17
CA GLY A 17 -4.45 3.93 -14.55
C GLY A 17 -3.50 2.81 -14.95
N GLU A 18 -2.23 3.09 -15.23
CA GLU A 18 -1.23 2.09 -15.61
C GLU A 18 -0.91 1.17 -14.43
N HIS A 19 -0.76 -0.13 -14.72
CA HIS A 19 -0.41 -1.14 -13.73
C HIS A 19 1.09 -1.10 -13.43
N CYS A 20 1.45 -1.38 -12.19
CA CYS A 20 2.83 -1.41 -11.73
C CYS A 20 3.01 -2.43 -10.61
N GLU A 21 4.25 -2.82 -10.37
CA GLU A 21 4.64 -3.53 -9.16
C GLU A 21 5.13 -2.53 -8.11
N LEU A 22 4.76 -2.76 -6.86
CA LEU A 22 5.16 -1.97 -5.71
C LEU A 22 5.80 -2.91 -4.69
N GLN A 23 6.96 -2.51 -4.19
CA GLN A 23 7.66 -3.24 -3.14
C GLN A 23 8.00 -2.27 -2.01
N LEU A 24 7.47 -2.53 -0.82
CA LEU A 24 7.82 -1.80 0.39
C LEU A 24 8.86 -2.62 1.13
N VAL A 25 10.07 -2.08 1.21
CA VAL A 25 11.18 -2.69 1.96
C VAL A 25 11.23 -2.03 3.33
N LEU A 26 11.17 -2.84 4.38
CA LEU A 26 11.29 -2.35 5.75
C LEU A 26 12.77 -2.23 6.11
N ALA A 27 13.19 -1.07 6.60
CA ALA A 27 14.56 -0.86 7.05
C ALA A 27 14.91 -1.87 8.16
N ASP A 28 16.16 -2.35 8.15
CA ASP A 28 16.69 -3.30 9.13
C ASP A 28 15.94 -4.65 9.18
N SER A 29 15.29 -5.04 8.07
CA SER A 29 14.59 -6.31 7.93
C SER A 29 14.73 -6.90 6.53
N ASP A 30 14.71 -8.23 6.41
CA ASP A 30 14.62 -8.93 5.13
C ASP A 30 13.17 -9.03 4.60
N ILE A 31 12.21 -8.43 5.30
CA ILE A 31 10.79 -8.43 4.91
C ILE A 31 10.56 -7.40 3.80
N ALA A 32 10.00 -7.87 2.68
CA ALA A 32 9.46 -7.05 1.62
C ALA A 32 7.96 -7.31 1.46
N ILE A 33 7.16 -6.24 1.45
CA ILE A 33 5.74 -6.31 1.14
C ILE A 33 5.60 -6.02 -0.36
N ALA A 34 5.24 -7.03 -1.13
CA ALA A 34 5.04 -6.92 -2.57
C ALA A 34 3.56 -6.83 -2.91
N MET A 35 3.22 -5.97 -3.87
CA MET A 35 1.86 -5.89 -4.41
C MET A 35 1.88 -5.42 -5.86
N THR A 36 0.86 -5.79 -6.61
CA THR A 36 0.53 -5.11 -7.86
C THR A 36 -0.41 -3.97 -7.56
N GLY A 37 -0.13 -2.83 -8.18
CA GLY A 37 -0.94 -1.63 -8.05
C GLY A 37 -1.24 -1.02 -9.40
N ALA A 38 -1.94 0.10 -9.34
CA ALA A 38 -2.08 0.96 -10.49
C ALA A 38 -2.04 2.42 -10.05
N VAL A 39 -1.49 3.26 -10.90
CA VAL A 39 -1.37 4.70 -10.64
C VAL A 39 -2.79 5.25 -10.48
N ALA A 40 -3.11 5.78 -9.30
CA ALA A 40 -4.42 6.31 -8.97
C ALA A 40 -4.49 7.82 -9.20
N HIS A 41 -3.41 8.54 -8.85
CA HIS A 41 -3.33 9.98 -9.02
C HIS A 41 -1.87 10.42 -9.04
N VAL A 42 -1.58 11.49 -9.78
CA VAL A 42 -0.29 12.19 -9.76
C VAL A 42 -0.57 13.67 -9.56
N GLY A 43 -0.04 14.25 -8.49
CA GLY A 43 -0.32 15.64 -8.12
C GLY A 43 0.80 16.25 -7.29
N GLY A 44 1.25 17.44 -7.70
CA GLY A 44 2.38 18.14 -7.08
C GLY A 44 3.59 17.22 -6.93
N GLU A 45 4.06 17.09 -5.69
CA GLU A 45 5.25 16.33 -5.29
C GLU A 45 4.95 14.85 -4.94
N ALA A 46 3.72 14.37 -5.13
CA ALA A 46 3.33 13.03 -4.71
C ALA A 46 2.61 12.25 -5.82
N MET A 47 2.75 10.93 -5.74
CA MET A 47 2.07 9.97 -6.60
C MET A 47 1.37 8.93 -5.74
N GLY A 48 0.06 8.79 -5.95
CA GLY A 48 -0.78 7.82 -5.28
C GLY A 48 -1.00 6.60 -6.15
N PHE A 49 -0.89 5.43 -5.54
CA PHE A 49 -1.12 4.13 -6.16
C PHE A 49 -2.23 3.41 -5.41
N ARG A 50 -3.15 2.76 -6.12
CA ARG A 50 -4.11 1.83 -5.51
C ARG A 50 -3.55 0.41 -5.56
N CYS A 51 -3.77 -0.37 -4.51
CA CYS A 51 -3.49 -1.80 -4.51
C CYS A 51 -4.52 -2.51 -5.41
N VAL A 52 -4.05 -3.30 -6.36
CA VAL A 52 -4.89 -4.13 -7.24
C VAL A 52 -4.88 -5.59 -6.77
N HIS A 53 -3.70 -6.12 -6.45
CA HIS A 53 -3.55 -7.46 -5.90
C HIS A 53 -2.36 -7.52 -4.95
N ILE A 54 -2.51 -8.25 -3.85
CA ILE A 54 -1.47 -8.51 -2.86
C ILE A 54 -1.59 -9.96 -2.42
N ASP A 55 -0.46 -10.66 -2.31
CA ASP A 55 -0.44 -12.04 -1.84
C ASP A 55 -0.65 -12.14 -0.31
N LEU A 56 -0.88 -13.36 0.16
CA LEU A 56 -1.21 -13.64 1.57
C LEU A 56 -0.05 -13.32 2.54
N GLU A 57 1.19 -13.50 2.11
CA GLU A 57 2.36 -13.24 2.94
C GLU A 57 2.55 -11.73 3.12
N SER A 58 2.54 -11.00 2.00
CA SER A 58 2.65 -9.55 1.93
C SER A 58 1.54 -8.84 2.70
N ILE A 59 0.26 -9.27 2.57
CA ILE A 59 -0.84 -8.67 3.34
C ILE A 59 -0.74 -8.95 4.84
N SER A 60 -0.19 -10.10 5.23
CA SER A 60 0.03 -10.44 6.63
C SER A 60 1.12 -9.55 7.24
N HIS A 61 2.22 -9.31 6.52
CA HIS A 61 3.26 -8.36 6.93
C HIS A 61 2.74 -6.93 6.99
N LEU A 62 1.96 -6.49 6.01
CA LEU A 62 1.36 -5.15 6.00
C LEU A 62 0.41 -4.96 7.20
N ARG A 63 -0.43 -5.96 7.49
CA ARG A 63 -1.30 -5.94 8.68
C ARG A 63 -0.46 -5.79 9.95
N ARG A 64 0.58 -6.60 10.12
CA ARG A 64 1.46 -6.52 11.30
C ARG A 64 2.16 -5.16 11.41
N LEU A 65 2.57 -4.58 10.29
CA LEU A 65 3.15 -3.24 10.26
C LEU A 65 2.14 -2.20 10.74
N VAL A 66 0.89 -2.26 10.27
CA VAL A 66 -0.19 -1.36 10.69
C VAL A 66 -0.50 -1.54 12.17
N GLU A 67 -0.55 -2.78 12.68
CA GLU A 67 -0.71 -3.09 14.11
C GLU A 67 0.34 -2.39 14.97
N LEU A 68 1.62 -2.54 14.59
CA LEU A 68 2.74 -1.97 15.32
C LEU A 68 2.74 -0.43 15.30
N ASN A 69 2.27 0.18 14.21
CA ASN A 69 2.17 1.64 14.11
C ASN A 69 0.95 2.21 14.87
N LEU A 70 -0.15 1.46 14.97
CA LEU A 70 -1.36 1.91 15.67
C LEU A 70 -1.26 1.76 17.19
N GLY A 71 -0.54 0.75 17.69
CA GLY A 71 -0.33 0.53 19.13
C GLY A 71 -1.59 0.16 19.95
N ASP A 72 -2.76 0.07 19.31
CA ASP A 72 -4.06 -0.32 19.90
C ASP A 72 -4.82 -1.24 18.92
N ASP A 73 -5.01 -2.50 19.33
CA ASP A 73 -5.67 -3.56 18.54
C ASP A 73 -7.10 -3.20 18.11
N ARG A 74 -7.79 -2.31 18.83
CA ARG A 74 -9.15 -1.87 18.47
C ARG A 74 -9.20 -1.01 17.22
N LEU A 75 -8.15 -0.23 16.96
CA LEU A 75 -8.05 0.58 15.74
C LEU A 75 -7.71 -0.29 14.52
N LEU A 76 -6.93 -1.36 14.73
CA LEU A 76 -6.63 -2.32 13.68
C LEU A 76 -7.89 -3.06 13.19
N GLU A 77 -8.71 -3.60 14.10
CA GLU A 77 -9.92 -4.33 13.71
C GLU A 77 -10.86 -3.48 12.85
N ARG A 78 -10.92 -2.17 13.14
CA ARG A 78 -11.69 -1.22 12.34
C ARG A 78 -11.11 -1.03 10.94
N GLU A 79 -9.80 -0.79 10.80
CA GLU A 79 -9.13 -0.64 9.49
C GLU A 79 -9.25 -1.92 8.64
N LEU A 80 -9.07 -3.11 9.25
CA LEU A 80 -9.23 -4.39 8.55
C LEU A 80 -10.69 -4.63 8.12
N GLY A 81 -11.67 -4.20 8.92
CA GLY A 81 -13.08 -4.23 8.54
C GLY A 81 -13.37 -3.37 7.30
N GLU A 82 -12.72 -2.21 7.17
CA GLU A 82 -12.83 -1.38 5.96
C GLU A 82 -12.15 -2.03 4.74
N LEU A 83 -11.14 -2.88 4.93
CA LEU A 83 -10.51 -3.66 3.84
C LEU A 83 -11.43 -4.77 3.29
N SER A 84 -12.26 -5.40 4.12
CA SER A 84 -13.21 -6.43 3.67
C SER A 84 -14.53 -5.87 3.15
N ALA A 85 -14.98 -4.71 3.65
CA ALA A 85 -16.28 -4.14 3.29
C ALA A 85 -16.36 -3.51 1.89
N GLY A 86 -15.27 -2.98 1.34
CA GLY A 86 -15.25 -2.40 -0.02
C GLY A 86 -15.05 -3.41 -1.15
N ALA A 87 -15.55 -4.63 -0.99
CA ALA A 87 -15.62 -5.67 -2.04
C ALA A 87 -17.05 -5.80 -2.61
N ASN A 88 -17.90 -4.78 -2.42
CA ASN A 88 -19.28 -4.73 -2.90
C ASN A 88 -19.49 -3.48 -3.77
#